data_AF-C3XXD0-F1
#
_entry.id   AF-C3XXD0-F1
#
_cell.length_a   1.000
_cell.length_b   1.000
_cell.length_c   1.000
_cell.angle_alpha   90.00
_cell.angle_beta   90.00
_cell.angle_gamma   90.00
#
_symmetry.space_group_name_H-M   'P 1'
#
loop_
_entity.id
_entity.type
_entity.pdbx_description
1 polymer ?
#
loop_
_entity_poly.entity_id
_entity_poly.type
_entity_poly.pdbx_seq_one_letter_code
_entity_poly.pdbx_strand_id
1 'polypeptide(L)'
;MFHNLKTLLVLLLIILKEAGPIAACNTRCSSDCRCSSRGLRTVPQFLPISVTTLYLRSNKITAMSPSDFLRYRSLKKLDLSHNQLTSIQPGTFSNLPQLHTLILSRNKITHILPGMFSNLIQLQQLSLPFNQITIIQPDAFSNLPRLQQLYMNNNKIRTIQPSLFSDLPPLQKLYLYNNQMTTLPLAAYSTLSLIPNIHIFNNPWQCDCKMLPVRLKMSESHSFENQITCSKPDNLKDQMLKDVSPKDLLDCEEPSIVSFQRVDNNTLAQGEPLHLVCEASGIPTPDITVTIPSEQNATTVESGGRVTLGANGSTGTTITTAEFVTAADAGLYVCTAANHAGSTLATLFVDVHLNIPR
;
A
#
# COMPACT_ATOMS: atom_id res chain seq x y z
N MET A 1 -22.00 -58.10 -15.19
CA MET A 1 -21.10 -57.57 -14.14
C MET A 1 -20.73 -56.08 -14.33
N PHE A 2 -20.57 -55.57 -15.56
CA PHE A 2 -20.19 -54.16 -15.83
C PHE A 2 -21.30 -53.10 -15.66
N HIS A 3 -22.58 -53.48 -15.72
CA HIS A 3 -23.69 -52.53 -15.54
C HIS A 3 -23.78 -52.00 -14.11
N ASN A 4 -23.60 -52.88 -13.11
CA ASN A 4 -23.67 -52.50 -11.70
C ASN A 4 -22.51 -51.60 -11.26
N LEU A 5 -21.33 -51.69 -11.90
CA LEU A 5 -20.18 -50.85 -11.57
C LEU A 5 -20.36 -49.41 -12.07
N LYS A 6 -20.99 -49.20 -13.25
CA LYS A 6 -21.35 -47.87 -13.75
C LYS A 6 -22.42 -47.23 -12.89
N THR A 7 -23.45 -47.97 -12.50
CA THR A 7 -24.49 -47.46 -11.59
C THR A 7 -23.93 -47.14 -10.22
N LEU A 8 -23.01 -47.96 -9.70
CA LEU A 8 -22.32 -47.70 -8.43
C LEU A 8 -21.39 -46.48 -8.51
N LEU A 9 -20.66 -46.28 -9.61
CA LEU A 9 -19.83 -45.08 -9.82
C LEU A 9 -20.67 -43.82 -9.98
N VAL A 10 -21.80 -43.90 -10.69
CA VAL A 10 -22.75 -42.80 -10.83
C VAL A 10 -23.42 -42.49 -9.48
N LEU A 11 -23.81 -43.51 -8.71
CA LEU A 11 -24.29 -43.35 -7.33
C LEU A 11 -23.20 -42.78 -6.40
N LEU A 12 -21.93 -43.20 -6.54
CA LEU A 12 -20.83 -42.63 -5.76
C LEU A 12 -20.57 -41.16 -6.15
N LEU A 13 -20.65 -40.83 -7.43
CA LEU A 13 -20.53 -39.46 -7.95
C LEU A 13 -21.74 -38.59 -7.57
N ILE A 14 -22.93 -39.17 -7.47
CA ILE A 14 -24.14 -38.52 -6.97
C ILE A 14 -24.03 -38.33 -5.46
N ILE A 15 -23.59 -39.31 -4.68
CA ILE A 15 -23.37 -39.20 -3.23
C ILE A 15 -22.22 -38.20 -2.91
N LEU A 16 -21.17 -38.16 -3.72
CA LEU A 16 -20.11 -37.14 -3.64
C LEU A 16 -20.58 -35.75 -4.13
N LYS A 17 -21.61 -35.68 -4.98
CA LYS A 17 -22.31 -34.42 -5.34
C LYS A 17 -23.39 -34.02 -4.31
N GLU A 18 -23.98 -34.98 -3.61
CA GLU A 18 -25.07 -34.84 -2.64
C GLU A 18 -24.59 -34.69 -1.20
N ALA A 19 -23.29 -34.86 -0.92
CA ALA A 19 -22.61 -34.12 0.13
C ALA A 19 -22.58 -32.63 -0.26
N GLY A 20 -23.78 -32.04 -0.34
CA GLY A 20 -24.00 -30.75 -0.94
C GLY A 20 -23.26 -29.64 -0.19
N PRO A 21 -23.09 -28.47 -0.81
CA PRO A 21 -22.50 -27.28 -0.20
C PRO A 21 -23.10 -26.88 1.16
N ILE A 22 -24.33 -27.30 1.45
CA ILE A 22 -25.03 -27.09 2.73
C ILE A 22 -24.34 -27.87 3.86
N ALA A 23 -23.71 -29.02 3.58
CA ALA A 23 -22.90 -29.77 4.53
C ALA A 23 -21.60 -29.04 4.93
N ALA A 24 -21.18 -28.03 4.16
CA ALA A 24 -20.04 -27.18 4.52
C ALA A 24 -20.35 -26.19 5.64
N CYS A 25 -21.64 -25.86 5.85
CA CYS A 25 -22.11 -24.86 6.82
C CYS A 25 -22.99 -25.51 7.90
N ASN A 26 -23.45 -24.76 8.90
CA ASN A 26 -24.37 -25.30 9.91
C ASN A 26 -25.71 -25.74 9.27
N THR A 27 -26.36 -26.77 9.82
CA THR A 27 -27.54 -27.47 9.25
C THR A 27 -28.82 -26.61 9.15
N ARG A 28 -28.79 -25.36 9.61
CA ARG A 28 -29.92 -24.40 9.55
C ARG A 28 -29.49 -23.04 9.01
N CYS A 29 -28.82 -23.04 7.86
CA CYS A 29 -28.52 -21.82 7.12
C CYS A 29 -29.82 -21.21 6.57
N SER A 30 -30.20 -20.03 7.04
CA SER A 30 -31.35 -19.26 6.55
C SER A 30 -30.93 -17.82 6.23
N SER A 31 -31.11 -16.87 7.14
CA SER A 31 -30.59 -15.51 7.04
C SER A 31 -29.17 -15.37 7.62
N ASP A 32 -28.85 -16.12 8.69
CA ASP A 32 -27.51 -16.23 9.28
C ASP A 32 -26.93 -17.61 8.95
N CYS A 33 -25.78 -17.61 8.27
CA CYS A 33 -25.09 -18.83 7.86
C CYS A 33 -23.67 -18.88 8.39
N ARG A 34 -23.41 -19.89 9.21
CA ARG A 34 -22.13 -20.13 9.88
C ARG A 34 -21.39 -21.27 9.20
N CYS A 35 -20.30 -20.91 8.52
CA CYS A 35 -19.44 -21.81 7.75
C CYS A 35 -17.98 -21.74 8.25
N SER A 36 -17.78 -21.35 9.51
CA SER A 36 -16.47 -21.08 10.09
C SER A 36 -15.75 -22.36 10.54
N SER A 37 -14.41 -22.38 10.46
CA SER A 37 -13.58 -23.50 10.92
C SER A 37 -13.85 -24.84 10.22
N ARG A 38 -14.11 -24.80 8.91
CA ARG A 38 -14.50 -25.98 8.10
C ARG A 38 -13.46 -26.38 7.05
N GLY A 39 -12.31 -25.69 7.04
CA GLY A 39 -11.24 -25.95 6.08
C GLY A 39 -11.60 -25.57 4.63
N LEU A 40 -12.60 -24.70 4.44
CA LEU A 40 -13.09 -24.30 3.12
C LEU A 40 -11.99 -23.58 2.35
N ARG A 41 -11.83 -23.93 1.08
CA ARG A 41 -10.87 -23.27 0.17
C ARG A 41 -11.53 -22.24 -0.74
N THR A 42 -12.86 -22.29 -0.84
CA THR A 42 -13.68 -21.41 -1.66
C THR A 42 -14.92 -20.98 -0.89
N VAL A 43 -15.58 -19.93 -1.37
CA VAL A 43 -16.89 -19.51 -0.84
C VAL A 43 -17.92 -20.60 -1.18
N PRO A 44 -18.66 -21.15 -0.19
CA PRO A 44 -19.70 -22.15 -0.44
C PRO A 44 -20.69 -21.64 -1.47
N GLN A 45 -21.03 -22.49 -2.43
CA GLN A 45 -22.05 -22.22 -3.42
C GLN A 45 -23.41 -22.76 -2.92
N PHE A 46 -24.52 -22.33 -3.51
CA PHE A 46 -25.88 -22.80 -3.23
C PHE A 46 -26.37 -22.63 -1.78
N LEU A 47 -25.87 -21.65 -1.04
CA LEU A 47 -26.55 -21.17 0.17
C LEU A 47 -27.87 -20.47 -0.21
N PRO A 48 -28.86 -20.38 0.71
CA PRO A 48 -30.11 -19.68 0.43
C PRO A 48 -29.88 -18.25 -0.07
N ILE A 49 -30.70 -17.81 -1.02
CA ILE A 49 -30.62 -16.43 -1.56
C ILE A 49 -30.99 -15.37 -0.51
N SER A 50 -31.70 -15.78 0.55
CA SER A 50 -32.12 -14.93 1.67
C SER A 50 -31.03 -14.67 2.71
N VAL A 51 -29.81 -15.20 2.52
CA VAL A 51 -28.70 -14.99 3.45
C VAL A 51 -28.36 -13.51 3.54
N THR A 52 -28.44 -12.98 4.76
CA THR A 52 -28.06 -11.61 5.10
C THR A 52 -26.75 -11.55 5.86
N THR A 53 -26.34 -12.64 6.52
CA THR A 53 -25.08 -12.73 7.26
C THR A 53 -24.37 -14.04 6.95
N LEU A 54 -23.12 -13.94 6.50
CA LEU A 54 -22.28 -15.09 6.14
C LEU A 54 -20.96 -15.06 6.91
N TYR A 55 -20.74 -16.08 7.74
CA TYR A 55 -19.49 -16.26 8.49
C TYR A 55 -18.61 -17.34 7.87
N LEU A 56 -17.52 -16.92 7.22
CA LEU A 56 -16.50 -17.76 6.61
C LEU A 56 -15.17 -17.70 7.36
N ARG A 57 -15.19 -17.28 8.62
CA ARG A 57 -14.01 -17.14 9.47
C ARG A 57 -13.23 -18.45 9.64
N SER A 58 -11.91 -18.36 9.78
CA SER A 58 -11.04 -19.50 10.13
C SER A 58 -11.11 -20.63 9.10
N ASN A 59 -11.04 -20.28 7.81
CA ASN A 59 -11.00 -21.22 6.70
C ASN A 59 -9.66 -21.10 5.94
N LYS A 60 -9.57 -21.73 4.78
CA LYS A 60 -8.38 -21.78 3.93
C LYS A 60 -8.63 -21.10 2.57
N ILE A 61 -9.49 -20.08 2.54
CA ILE A 61 -9.81 -19.35 1.30
C ILE A 61 -8.59 -18.49 0.92
N THR A 62 -8.10 -18.69 -0.30
CA THR A 62 -6.91 -17.98 -0.83
C THR A 62 -7.26 -16.95 -1.90
N ALA A 63 -8.37 -17.15 -2.61
CA ALA A 63 -8.83 -16.27 -3.68
C ALA A 63 -10.36 -16.25 -3.72
N MET A 64 -10.90 -15.19 -4.30
CA MET A 64 -12.33 -14.98 -4.53
C MET A 64 -12.51 -14.28 -5.87
N SER A 65 -13.68 -14.47 -6.46
CA SER A 65 -14.07 -13.90 -7.73
C SER A 65 -15.48 -13.29 -7.63
N PRO A 66 -15.86 -12.37 -8.54
CA PRO A 66 -17.22 -11.80 -8.54
C PRO A 66 -18.34 -12.85 -8.64
N SER A 67 -18.09 -13.99 -9.30
CA SER A 67 -19.07 -15.07 -9.47
C SER A 67 -19.35 -15.81 -8.16
N ASP A 68 -18.40 -15.82 -7.21
CA ASP A 68 -18.59 -16.43 -5.89
C ASP A 68 -19.73 -15.79 -5.10
N PHE A 69 -20.06 -14.53 -5.39
CA PHE A 69 -21.04 -13.71 -4.68
C PHE A 69 -22.31 -13.41 -5.48
N LEU A 70 -22.44 -13.89 -6.72
CA LEU A 70 -23.49 -13.49 -7.66
C LEU A 70 -24.92 -13.67 -7.12
N ARG A 71 -25.15 -14.70 -6.30
CA ARG A 71 -26.46 -15.03 -5.71
C ARG A 71 -26.72 -14.38 -4.35
N TYR A 72 -25.70 -13.87 -3.66
CA TYR A 72 -25.82 -13.38 -2.27
C TYR A 72 -26.17 -11.89 -2.20
N ARG A 73 -27.11 -11.45 -3.05
CA ARG A 73 -27.46 -10.02 -3.21
C ARG A 73 -28.09 -9.38 -1.97
N SER A 74 -28.67 -10.20 -1.08
CA SER A 74 -29.25 -9.77 0.20
C SER A 74 -28.24 -9.68 1.34
N LEU A 75 -26.96 -9.98 1.09
CA LEU A 75 -25.94 -10.03 2.11
C LEU A 75 -25.67 -8.63 2.68
N LYS A 76 -25.80 -8.51 4.00
CA LYS A 76 -25.54 -7.30 4.79
C LYS A 76 -24.23 -7.40 5.56
N LYS A 77 -23.81 -8.59 5.95
CA LYS A 77 -22.55 -8.83 6.67
C LYS A 77 -21.81 -10.03 6.11
N LEU A 78 -20.52 -9.82 5.82
CA LEU A 78 -19.60 -10.86 5.35
C LEU A 78 -18.36 -10.88 6.24
N ASP A 79 -18.14 -12.01 6.91
CA ASP A 79 -16.93 -12.24 7.72
C ASP A 79 -16.02 -13.28 7.04
N LEU A 80 -14.90 -12.79 6.51
CA LEU A 80 -13.84 -13.56 5.87
C LEU A 80 -12.55 -13.56 6.71
N SER A 81 -12.64 -13.25 8.01
CA SER A 81 -11.48 -13.14 8.88
C SER A 81 -10.74 -14.48 9.06
N HIS A 82 -9.44 -14.45 9.38
CA HIS A 82 -8.63 -15.66 9.54
C HIS A 82 -8.70 -16.60 8.31
N ASN A 83 -8.49 -16.06 7.12
CA ASN A 83 -8.29 -16.81 5.89
C ASN A 83 -6.87 -16.58 5.34
N GLN A 84 -6.62 -16.92 4.08
CA GLN A 84 -5.32 -16.83 3.45
C GLN A 84 -5.34 -15.92 2.22
N LEU A 85 -6.26 -14.94 2.18
CA LEU A 85 -6.39 -14.01 1.07
C LEU A 85 -5.13 -13.15 0.95
N THR A 86 -4.47 -13.17 -0.21
CA THR A 86 -3.29 -12.35 -0.51
C THR A 86 -3.64 -11.07 -1.27
N SER A 87 -4.75 -11.09 -2.01
CA SER A 87 -5.27 -9.96 -2.78
C SER A 87 -6.78 -10.13 -3.00
N ILE A 88 -7.44 -9.04 -3.41
CA ILE A 88 -8.85 -9.02 -3.78
C ILE A 88 -8.93 -8.45 -5.19
N GLN A 89 -9.56 -9.15 -6.13
CA GLN A 89 -9.69 -8.64 -7.48
C GLN A 89 -10.69 -7.47 -7.52
N PRO A 90 -10.46 -6.42 -8.33
CA PRO A 90 -11.44 -5.36 -8.53
C PRO A 90 -12.82 -5.93 -8.88
N GLY A 91 -13.87 -5.40 -8.25
CA GLY A 91 -15.25 -5.84 -8.47
C GLY A 91 -15.63 -7.18 -7.82
N THR A 92 -14.76 -7.84 -7.04
CA THR A 92 -15.08 -9.09 -6.31
C THR A 92 -16.39 -9.00 -5.53
N PHE A 93 -16.65 -7.86 -4.89
CA PHE A 93 -17.86 -7.65 -4.08
C PHE A 93 -18.95 -6.82 -4.79
N SER A 94 -18.79 -6.52 -6.08
CA SER A 94 -19.67 -5.60 -6.82
C SER A 94 -21.14 -6.03 -6.86
N ASN A 95 -21.42 -7.33 -6.68
CA ASN A 95 -22.76 -7.91 -6.64
C ASN A 95 -23.38 -7.93 -5.22
N LEU A 96 -22.80 -7.22 -4.25
CA LEU A 96 -23.27 -7.14 -2.87
C LEU A 96 -23.78 -5.73 -2.51
N PRO A 97 -24.83 -5.21 -3.18
CA PRO A 97 -25.26 -3.82 -3.04
C PRO A 97 -25.85 -3.51 -1.66
N GLN A 98 -26.20 -4.52 -0.86
CA GLN A 98 -26.78 -4.39 0.48
C GLN A 98 -25.73 -4.58 1.59
N LEU A 99 -24.43 -4.72 1.26
CA LEU A 99 -23.41 -5.03 2.25
C LEU A 99 -23.12 -3.81 3.14
N HIS A 100 -23.30 -3.96 4.45
CA HIS A 100 -23.03 -2.94 5.47
C HIS A 100 -21.69 -3.19 6.18
N THR A 101 -21.32 -4.45 6.37
CA THR A 101 -20.11 -4.83 7.12
C THR A 101 -19.30 -5.86 6.35
N LEU A 102 -18.03 -5.54 6.09
CA LEU A 102 -17.05 -6.43 5.50
C LEU A 102 -15.86 -6.61 6.44
N ILE A 103 -15.61 -7.85 6.86
CA ILE A 103 -14.51 -8.20 7.77
C ILE A 103 -13.50 -9.07 7.02
N LEU A 104 -12.30 -8.54 6.84
CA LEU A 104 -11.15 -9.14 6.15
C LEU A 104 -9.92 -9.26 7.07
N SER A 105 -10.12 -9.13 8.38
CA SER A 105 -9.03 -9.15 9.35
C SER A 105 -8.28 -10.48 9.40
N ARG A 106 -6.99 -10.46 9.72
CA ARG A 106 -6.15 -11.66 9.82
C ARG A 106 -6.13 -12.47 8.51
N ASN A 107 -5.85 -11.78 7.40
CA ASN A 107 -5.54 -12.37 6.10
C ASN A 107 -4.07 -12.04 5.75
N LYS A 108 -3.68 -12.16 4.47
CA LYS A 108 -2.33 -11.87 3.96
C LYS A 108 -2.36 -10.77 2.90
N ILE A 109 -3.34 -9.85 2.96
CA ILE A 109 -3.50 -8.79 1.96
C ILE A 109 -2.31 -7.85 2.05
N THR A 110 -1.68 -7.55 0.91
CA THR A 110 -0.47 -6.71 0.82
C THR A 110 -0.73 -5.33 0.21
N HIS A 111 -1.75 -5.20 -0.63
CA HIS A 111 -2.05 -3.97 -1.37
C HIS A 111 -3.56 -3.71 -1.35
N ILE A 112 -3.94 -2.44 -1.33
CA ILE A 112 -5.32 -2.01 -1.63
C ILE A 112 -5.30 -1.21 -2.92
N LEU A 113 -6.02 -1.71 -3.93
CA LEU A 113 -6.08 -1.15 -5.28
C LEU A 113 -7.47 -0.54 -5.55
N PRO A 114 -7.58 0.40 -6.51
CA PRO A 114 -8.86 0.92 -6.97
C PRO A 114 -9.81 -0.20 -7.38
N GLY A 115 -11.09 -0.02 -7.06
CA GLY A 115 -12.14 -0.96 -7.46
C GLY A 115 -12.24 -2.26 -6.63
N MET A 116 -11.34 -2.52 -5.66
CA MET A 116 -11.47 -3.68 -4.76
C MET A 116 -12.79 -3.68 -3.96
N PHE A 117 -13.27 -2.49 -3.61
CA PHE A 117 -14.49 -2.27 -2.83
C PHE A 117 -15.60 -1.57 -3.64
N SER A 118 -15.53 -1.62 -4.97
CA SER A 118 -16.50 -0.93 -5.84
C SER A 118 -17.93 -1.42 -5.64
N ASN A 119 -18.89 -0.52 -5.86
CA ASN A 119 -20.34 -0.76 -5.75
C ASN A 119 -20.84 -1.18 -4.37
N LEU A 120 -20.03 -1.04 -3.31
CA LEU A 120 -20.45 -1.25 -1.93
C LEU A 120 -21.12 0.00 -1.34
N ILE A 121 -22.18 0.47 -2.00
CA ILE A 121 -22.86 1.74 -1.71
C ILE A 121 -23.52 1.81 -0.31
N GLN A 122 -23.72 0.65 0.32
CA GLN A 122 -24.29 0.52 1.67
C GLN A 122 -23.24 0.27 2.75
N LEU A 123 -21.95 0.17 2.39
CA LEU A 123 -20.91 -0.23 3.33
C LEU A 123 -20.70 0.84 4.37
N GLN A 124 -20.84 0.44 5.63
CA GLN A 124 -20.64 1.29 6.81
C GLN A 124 -19.34 0.96 7.54
N GLN A 125 -18.92 -0.31 7.48
CA GLN A 125 -17.76 -0.80 8.20
C GLN A 125 -16.89 -1.69 7.31
N LEU A 126 -15.62 -1.30 7.18
CA LEU A 126 -14.56 -2.07 6.54
C LEU A 126 -13.46 -2.41 7.56
N SER A 127 -13.21 -3.70 7.76
CA SER A 127 -12.22 -4.18 8.72
C SER A 127 -11.10 -4.97 8.06
N LEU A 128 -9.90 -4.39 8.01
CA LEU A 128 -8.64 -4.96 7.49
C LEU A 128 -7.51 -5.17 8.54
N PRO A 129 -7.72 -5.20 9.88
CA PRO A 129 -6.61 -5.38 10.81
C PRO A 129 -5.84 -6.69 10.65
N PHE A 130 -4.57 -6.70 11.04
CA PHE A 130 -3.70 -7.89 11.00
C PHE A 130 -3.57 -8.46 9.58
N ASN A 131 -3.33 -7.60 8.60
CA ASN A 131 -2.92 -7.99 7.25
C ASN A 131 -1.43 -7.60 7.06
N GLN A 132 -0.97 -7.52 5.81
CA GLN A 132 0.39 -7.14 5.47
C GLN A 132 0.41 -5.93 4.54
N ILE A 133 -0.58 -5.04 4.68
CA ILE A 133 -0.80 -3.92 3.76
C ILE A 133 0.38 -2.95 3.84
N THR A 134 1.08 -2.76 2.73
CA THR A 134 2.19 -1.80 2.59
C THR A 134 1.81 -0.60 1.74
N ILE A 135 0.96 -0.80 0.73
CA ILE A 135 0.58 0.21 -0.24
C ILE A 135 -0.95 0.33 -0.32
N ILE A 136 -1.44 1.56 -0.28
CA ILE A 136 -2.83 1.93 -0.56
C ILE A 136 -2.77 2.93 -1.71
N GLN A 137 -3.27 2.52 -2.88
CA GLN A 137 -3.27 3.40 -4.06
C GLN A 137 -4.32 4.52 -3.90
N PRO A 138 -4.17 5.64 -4.63
CA PRO A 138 -5.22 6.64 -4.78
C PRO A 138 -6.54 5.96 -5.18
N ASP A 139 -7.67 6.52 -4.75
CA ASP A 139 -9.03 6.03 -5.09
C ASP A 139 -9.35 4.59 -4.64
N ALA A 140 -8.51 3.97 -3.81
CA ALA A 140 -8.72 2.64 -3.23
C ALA A 140 -10.05 2.51 -2.47
N PHE A 141 -10.53 3.61 -1.89
CA PHE A 141 -11.80 3.70 -1.15
C PHE A 141 -12.83 4.60 -1.85
N SER A 142 -12.65 4.86 -3.15
CA SER A 142 -13.57 5.69 -3.94
C SER A 142 -15.00 5.15 -3.90
N ASN A 143 -15.96 6.07 -3.88
CA ASN A 143 -17.40 5.79 -3.98
C ASN A 143 -17.93 4.83 -2.90
N LEU A 144 -17.55 5.05 -1.64
CA LEU A 144 -18.12 4.41 -0.45
C LEU A 144 -18.94 5.42 0.39
N PRO A 145 -20.09 5.89 -0.11
CA PRO A 145 -20.79 7.08 0.41
C PRO A 145 -21.37 6.93 1.82
N ARG A 146 -21.38 5.70 2.37
CA ARG A 146 -21.92 5.40 3.71
C ARG A 146 -20.85 4.90 4.69
N LEU A 147 -19.58 4.88 4.29
CA LEU A 147 -18.52 4.32 5.12
C LEU A 147 -18.28 5.20 6.34
N GLN A 148 -18.39 4.63 7.54
CA GLN A 148 -18.22 5.35 8.80
C GLN A 148 -17.04 4.83 9.61
N GLN A 149 -16.66 3.56 9.41
CA GLN A 149 -15.67 2.87 10.23
C GLN A 149 -14.66 2.14 9.34
N LEU A 150 -13.40 2.57 9.43
CA LEU A 150 -12.29 1.98 8.69
C LEU A 150 -11.20 1.52 9.67
N TYR A 151 -10.91 0.21 9.65
CA TYR A 151 -9.92 -0.40 10.53
C TYR A 151 -8.77 -0.97 9.70
N MET A 152 -7.56 -0.41 9.84
CA MET A 152 -6.35 -0.83 9.14
C MET A 152 -5.13 -0.97 10.09
N ASN A 153 -5.38 -1.05 11.40
CA ASN A 153 -4.36 -1.25 12.41
C ASN A 153 -3.66 -2.63 12.32
N ASN A 154 -2.44 -2.76 12.82
CA ASN A 154 -1.62 -3.97 12.70
C ASN A 154 -1.37 -4.35 11.22
N ASN A 155 -0.86 -3.40 10.45
CA ASN A 155 -0.42 -3.60 9.05
C ASN A 155 1.02 -3.08 8.90
N LYS A 156 1.46 -2.82 7.67
CA LYS A 156 2.80 -2.31 7.34
C LYS A 156 2.71 -0.97 6.58
N ILE A 157 1.68 -0.17 6.86
CA ILE A 157 1.41 1.09 6.16
C ILE A 157 2.49 2.10 6.55
N ARG A 158 3.17 2.70 5.57
CA ARG A 158 4.25 3.66 5.78
C ARG A 158 3.83 5.12 5.63
N THR A 159 2.83 5.39 4.81
CA THR A 159 2.35 6.75 4.52
C THR A 159 0.84 6.74 4.40
N ILE A 160 0.22 7.86 4.73
CA ILE A 160 -1.19 8.12 4.50
C ILE A 160 -1.30 9.42 3.74
N GLN A 161 -1.71 9.30 2.48
CA GLN A 161 -1.98 10.46 1.65
C GLN A 161 -3.35 11.05 2.03
N PRO A 162 -3.49 12.38 2.14
CA PRO A 162 -4.77 13.01 2.46
C PRO A 162 -5.88 12.63 1.47
N SER A 163 -5.52 12.44 0.20
CA SER A 163 -6.42 12.04 -0.88
C SER A 163 -7.11 10.69 -0.66
N LEU A 164 -6.56 9.81 0.19
CA LEU A 164 -7.16 8.52 0.52
C LEU A 164 -8.55 8.64 1.15
N PHE A 165 -8.86 9.80 1.75
CA PHE A 165 -10.13 10.05 2.44
C PHE A 165 -10.99 11.11 1.76
N SER A 166 -10.54 11.72 0.65
CA SER A 166 -11.24 12.83 0.00
C SER A 166 -12.64 12.47 -0.50
N ASP A 167 -12.82 11.24 -0.98
CA ASP A 167 -14.10 10.74 -1.50
C ASP A 167 -14.96 10.04 -0.43
N LEU A 168 -14.45 9.95 0.80
CA LEU A 168 -15.18 9.33 1.90
C LEU A 168 -16.02 10.38 2.63
N PRO A 169 -17.23 10.02 3.09
CA PRO A 169 -17.92 10.86 4.06
C PRO A 169 -17.07 10.96 5.35
N PRO A 170 -17.33 11.95 6.21
CA PRO A 170 -16.63 12.09 7.49
C PRO A 170 -16.67 10.78 8.28
N LEU A 171 -15.50 10.16 8.43
CA LEU A 171 -15.38 8.91 9.18
C LEU A 171 -15.66 9.16 10.65
N GLN A 172 -16.39 8.24 11.28
CA GLN A 172 -16.58 8.23 12.72
C GLN A 172 -15.40 7.55 13.43
N LYS A 173 -14.85 6.50 12.80
CA LYS A 173 -13.75 5.70 13.36
C LYS A 173 -12.68 5.39 12.32
N LEU A 174 -11.43 5.68 12.65
CA LEU A 174 -10.26 5.35 11.82
C LEU A 174 -9.12 4.80 12.66
N TYR A 175 -8.83 3.50 12.53
CA TYR A 175 -7.77 2.84 13.31
C TYR A 175 -6.59 2.50 12.42
N LEU A 176 -5.43 3.08 12.76
CA LEU A 176 -4.16 3.02 12.04
C LEU A 176 -2.98 2.66 12.97
N TYR A 177 -3.25 2.38 14.24
CA TYR A 177 -2.21 2.01 15.21
C TYR A 177 -1.49 0.72 14.84
N ASN A 178 -0.27 0.53 15.36
CA ASN A 178 0.60 -0.61 15.01
C ASN A 178 0.83 -0.70 13.48
N ASN A 179 1.34 0.37 12.88
CA ASN A 179 1.76 0.42 11.47
C ASN A 179 3.23 0.88 11.39
N GLN A 180 3.69 1.32 10.21
CA GLN A 180 5.07 1.72 9.94
C GLN A 180 5.16 3.19 9.51
N MET A 181 4.22 4.03 9.94
CA MET A 181 4.24 5.45 9.59
C MET A 181 5.36 6.18 10.32
N THR A 182 6.16 6.93 9.56
CA THR A 182 7.30 7.69 10.09
C THR A 182 7.03 9.18 10.16
N THR A 183 6.12 9.71 9.35
CA THR A 183 5.80 11.13 9.34
C THR A 183 4.30 11.35 9.12
N LEU A 184 3.77 12.44 9.65
CA LEU A 184 2.39 12.88 9.43
C LEU A 184 2.42 14.19 8.62
N PRO A 185 2.02 14.18 7.34
CA PRO A 185 1.90 15.41 6.56
C PRO A 185 0.85 16.37 7.15
N LEU A 186 1.07 17.69 7.05
CA LEU A 186 0.13 18.71 7.55
C LEU A 186 -1.27 18.59 6.93
N ALA A 187 -1.35 18.24 5.65
CA ALA A 187 -2.62 18.00 4.98
C ALA A 187 -3.36 16.80 5.58
N ALA A 188 -2.64 15.73 5.94
CA ALA A 188 -3.24 14.57 6.60
C ALA A 188 -3.70 14.94 8.02
N TYR A 189 -2.92 15.70 8.78
CA TYR A 189 -3.32 16.23 10.09
C TYR A 189 -4.70 16.91 10.05
N SER A 190 -4.93 17.78 9.06
CA SER A 190 -6.19 18.50 8.89
C SER A 190 -7.38 17.58 8.62
N THR A 191 -7.17 16.49 7.88
CA THR A 191 -8.21 15.47 7.66
C THR A 191 -8.45 14.65 8.93
N LEU A 192 -7.39 14.23 9.60
CA LEU A 192 -7.45 13.39 10.80
C LEU A 192 -8.10 14.12 11.98
N SER A 193 -7.95 15.45 12.09
CA SER A 193 -8.59 16.27 13.12
C SER A 193 -10.11 16.31 13.05
N LEU A 194 -10.70 15.96 11.89
CA LEU A 194 -12.15 15.90 11.72
C LEU A 194 -12.76 14.57 12.20
N ILE A 195 -11.94 13.57 12.51
CA ILE A 195 -12.39 12.22 12.85
C ILE A 195 -12.49 12.09 14.37
N PRO A 196 -13.69 11.83 14.95
CA PRO A 196 -13.87 11.83 16.41
C PRO A 196 -13.11 10.72 17.15
N ASN A 197 -13.01 9.53 16.54
CA ASN A 197 -12.41 8.35 17.15
C ASN A 197 -11.31 7.79 16.25
N ILE A 198 -10.16 8.44 16.33
CA ILE A 198 -8.98 8.10 15.57
C ILE A 198 -7.89 7.49 16.47
N HIS A 199 -7.27 6.42 15.98
CA HIS A 199 -6.17 5.76 16.69
C HIS A 199 -4.95 5.58 15.78
N ILE A 200 -3.85 6.31 16.06
CA ILE A 200 -2.60 6.31 15.27
C ILE A 200 -1.35 5.95 16.11
N PHE A 201 -1.52 5.61 17.38
CA PHE A 201 -0.43 5.24 18.29
C PHE A 201 0.40 4.04 17.79
N ASN A 202 1.57 3.80 18.37
CA ASN A 202 2.48 2.70 17.97
C ASN A 202 2.80 2.71 16.46
N ASN A 203 3.28 3.86 15.99
CA ASN A 203 3.92 4.01 14.69
C ASN A 203 5.33 4.58 14.92
N PRO A 204 6.32 4.23 14.08
CA PRO A 204 7.71 4.63 14.25
C PRO A 204 7.96 6.10 13.86
N TRP A 205 7.30 7.04 14.53
CA TRP A 205 7.34 8.47 14.22
C TRP A 205 8.76 9.03 14.32
N GLN A 206 9.22 9.62 13.23
CA GLN A 206 10.48 10.36 13.09
C GLN A 206 10.16 11.82 13.41
N CYS A 207 10.46 12.24 14.64
CA CYS A 207 10.26 13.61 15.10
C CYS A 207 11.46 14.47 14.69
N ASP A 208 11.59 14.68 13.39
CA ASP A 208 12.52 15.62 12.78
C ASP A 208 11.74 16.85 12.27
N CYS A 209 12.43 17.69 11.49
CA CYS A 209 11.86 18.85 10.83
C CYS A 209 10.63 18.60 9.96
N LYS A 210 10.42 17.39 9.43
CA LYS A 210 9.19 17.07 8.69
C LYS A 210 7.94 17.11 9.58
N MET A 211 8.11 16.92 10.89
CA MET A 211 7.03 16.99 11.87
C MET A 211 6.80 18.40 12.42
N LEU A 212 7.68 19.38 12.12
CA LEU A 212 7.57 20.76 12.61
C LEU A 212 6.23 21.43 12.22
N PRO A 213 5.74 21.35 10.96
CA PRO A 213 4.46 21.96 10.60
C PRO A 213 3.28 21.40 11.41
N VAL A 214 3.27 20.08 11.66
CA VAL A 214 2.26 19.44 12.51
C VAL A 214 2.42 19.90 13.97
N ARG A 215 3.66 19.92 14.48
CA ARG A 215 3.95 20.36 15.84
C ARG A 215 3.49 21.78 16.12
N LEU A 216 3.68 22.70 15.17
CA LEU A 216 3.22 24.09 15.26
C LEU A 216 1.69 24.22 15.20
N LYS A 217 1.01 23.22 14.60
CA LYS A 217 -0.44 23.18 14.46
C LYS A 217 -1.17 22.54 15.63
N MET A 218 -0.49 21.70 16.42
CA MET A 218 -1.04 21.06 17.61
C MET A 218 -1.56 22.11 18.60
N SER A 219 -2.77 21.89 19.10
CA SER A 219 -3.50 22.82 19.97
C SER A 219 -4.09 22.14 21.21
N GLU A 220 -3.71 20.88 21.45
CA GLU A 220 -4.23 19.99 22.51
C GLU A 220 -5.74 19.72 22.44
N SER A 221 -6.38 20.12 21.33
CA SER A 221 -7.82 20.01 21.15
C SER A 221 -8.24 18.67 20.55
N HIS A 222 -7.31 17.91 19.95
CA HIS A 222 -7.61 16.62 19.33
C HIS A 222 -6.94 15.47 20.07
N SER A 223 -7.71 14.45 20.42
CA SER A 223 -7.25 13.30 21.22
C SER A 223 -6.12 12.50 20.55
N PHE A 224 -5.97 12.57 19.23
CA PHE A 224 -4.89 11.88 18.51
C PHE A 224 -3.52 12.56 18.65
N GLU A 225 -3.48 13.83 19.03
CA GLU A 225 -2.23 14.55 19.30
C GLU A 225 -1.43 13.84 20.39
N ASN A 226 -2.13 13.25 21.37
CA ASN A 226 -1.56 12.47 22.46
C ASN A 226 -1.08 11.06 22.04
N GLN A 227 -1.12 10.71 20.76
CA GLN A 227 -0.79 9.37 20.26
C GLN A 227 0.49 9.34 19.43
N ILE A 228 1.11 10.50 19.18
CA ILE A 228 2.33 10.63 18.39
C ILE A 228 3.53 10.65 19.34
N THR A 229 4.05 9.46 19.65
CA THR A 229 5.27 9.28 20.44
C THR A 229 6.46 9.09 19.51
N CYS A 230 7.47 9.92 19.67
CA CYS A 230 8.69 9.92 18.86
C CYS A 230 9.45 8.60 19.06
N SER A 231 9.77 7.93 17.95
CA SER A 231 10.64 6.76 17.94
C SER A 231 12.09 7.13 17.60
N LYS A 232 12.25 8.24 16.89
CA LYS A 232 13.53 8.83 16.48
C LYS A 232 13.37 10.35 16.39
N PRO A 233 14.46 11.12 16.42
CA PRO A 233 15.83 10.70 16.75
C PRO A 233 15.98 10.20 18.20
N ASP A 234 17.11 9.57 18.55
CA ASP A 234 17.29 8.89 19.84
C ASP A 234 17.19 9.83 21.06
N ASN A 235 17.55 11.10 20.91
CA ASN A 235 17.39 12.14 21.94
C ASN A 235 15.92 12.52 22.20
N LEU A 236 15.02 12.31 21.23
CA LEU A 236 13.59 12.57 21.36
C LEU A 236 12.77 11.29 21.57
N LYS A 237 13.42 10.13 21.62
CA LYS A 237 12.75 8.84 21.75
C LYS A 237 11.85 8.80 22.99
N ASP A 238 10.67 8.23 22.83
CA ASP A 238 9.63 8.05 23.85
C ASP A 238 8.98 9.37 24.33
N GLN A 239 9.42 10.53 23.82
CA GLN A 239 8.74 11.81 24.04
C GLN A 239 7.50 11.94 23.14
N MET A 240 6.46 12.60 23.63
CA MET A 240 5.29 12.90 22.81
C MET A 240 5.58 14.13 21.96
N LEU A 241 5.26 14.10 20.66
CA LEU A 241 5.55 15.20 19.75
C LEU A 241 5.05 16.55 20.27
N LYS A 242 3.82 16.59 20.83
CA LYS A 242 3.24 17.81 21.39
C LYS A 242 4.10 18.47 22.49
N ASP A 243 4.91 17.69 23.20
CA ASP A 243 5.75 18.15 24.31
C ASP A 243 7.17 18.51 23.84
N VAL A 244 7.55 18.11 22.63
CA VAL A 244 8.84 18.47 22.01
C VAL A 244 8.87 19.96 21.70
N SER A 245 9.99 20.64 21.97
CA SER A 245 10.18 22.04 21.59
C SER A 245 10.30 22.17 20.07
N PRO A 246 9.60 23.13 19.42
CA PRO A 246 9.76 23.35 17.98
C PRO A 246 11.20 23.60 17.53
N LYS A 247 12.07 24.08 18.42
CA LYS A 247 13.50 24.30 18.13
C LYS A 247 14.28 23.00 17.92
N ASP A 248 13.86 21.92 18.59
CA ASP A 248 14.50 20.60 18.50
C ASP A 248 14.12 19.87 17.19
N LEU A 249 13.27 20.48 16.36
CA LEU A 249 12.84 19.99 15.06
C LEU A 249 13.40 20.86 13.92
N LEU A 250 14.36 21.75 14.15
CA LEU A 250 14.85 22.67 13.10
C LEU A 250 15.96 22.09 12.21
N ASP A 251 16.47 20.89 12.52
CA ASP A 251 17.70 20.33 11.93
C ASP A 251 17.54 19.77 10.50
N CYS A 252 16.68 20.39 9.69
CA CYS A 252 16.59 20.11 8.25
C CYS A 252 17.72 20.86 7.51
N GLU A 253 18.49 20.14 6.71
CA GLU A 253 19.52 20.69 5.84
C GLU A 253 19.11 20.52 4.39
N GLU A 254 19.14 21.62 3.61
CA GLU A 254 18.92 21.55 2.17
C GLU A 254 19.92 20.59 1.50
N PRO A 255 19.50 19.88 0.43
CA PRO A 255 20.40 18.99 -0.25
C PRO A 255 21.57 19.72 -0.89
N SER A 256 22.75 19.13 -0.81
CA SER A 256 23.95 19.57 -1.54
C SER A 256 24.50 18.41 -2.34
N ILE A 257 24.73 18.61 -3.64
CA ILE A 257 25.39 17.60 -4.48
C ILE A 257 26.88 17.65 -4.21
N VAL A 258 27.39 16.57 -3.64
CA VAL A 258 28.81 16.37 -3.30
C VAL A 258 29.60 16.03 -4.56
N SER A 259 29.03 15.22 -5.46
CA SER A 259 29.68 14.81 -6.70
C SER A 259 28.65 14.43 -7.76
N PHE A 260 28.90 14.81 -9.02
CA PHE A 260 28.19 14.28 -10.18
C PHE A 260 29.15 14.08 -11.35
N GLN A 261 29.55 12.83 -11.59
CA GLN A 261 30.61 12.50 -12.54
C GLN A 261 30.45 11.12 -13.15
N ARG A 262 31.20 10.85 -14.21
CA ARG A 262 31.33 9.50 -14.78
C ARG A 262 32.35 8.69 -13.98
N VAL A 263 32.09 7.40 -13.79
CA VAL A 263 33.01 6.49 -13.07
C VAL A 263 34.31 6.29 -13.86
N ASP A 264 34.18 6.11 -15.17
CA ASP A 264 35.32 5.89 -16.06
C ASP A 264 35.83 7.21 -16.65
N ASN A 265 37.15 7.39 -16.73
CA ASN A 265 37.78 8.60 -17.29
C ASN A 265 38.17 8.49 -18.78
N ASN A 266 37.95 7.34 -19.43
CA ASN A 266 38.34 7.10 -20.82
C ASN A 266 37.34 7.68 -21.83
N THR A 267 37.72 7.91 -23.09
CA THR A 267 36.75 8.28 -24.13
C THR A 267 35.66 7.21 -24.24
N LEU A 268 34.40 7.61 -24.08
CA LEU A 268 33.26 6.69 -24.13
C LEU A 268 32.93 6.44 -25.60
N ALA A 269 33.11 5.20 -26.04
CA ALA A 269 32.79 4.79 -27.39
C ALA A 269 31.37 4.23 -27.47
N GLN A 270 30.76 4.33 -28.66
CA GLN A 270 29.51 3.64 -28.94
C GLN A 270 29.65 2.15 -28.70
N GLY A 271 28.72 1.55 -27.95
CA GLY A 271 28.80 0.15 -27.57
C GLY A 271 29.45 -0.11 -26.21
N GLU A 272 29.82 0.93 -25.43
CA GLU A 272 30.34 0.78 -24.06
C GLU A 272 29.27 1.11 -22.99
N PRO A 273 29.39 0.56 -21.77
CA PRO A 273 28.50 0.92 -20.67
C PRO A 273 28.83 2.32 -20.14
N LEU A 274 27.81 3.11 -19.80
CA LEU A 274 27.96 4.41 -19.13
C LEU A 274 27.57 4.30 -17.65
N HIS A 275 28.54 4.52 -16.77
CA HIS A 275 28.35 4.58 -15.32
C HIS A 275 28.48 6.01 -14.81
N LEU A 276 27.42 6.53 -14.21
CA LEU A 276 27.37 7.83 -13.56
C LEU A 276 27.25 7.65 -12.05
N VAL A 277 27.85 8.56 -11.28
CA VAL A 277 27.69 8.62 -9.84
C VAL A 277 27.15 10.00 -9.49
N CYS A 278 26.05 10.03 -8.75
CA CYS A 278 25.58 11.25 -8.10
C CYS A 278 25.51 11.03 -6.58
N GLU A 279 26.29 11.82 -5.85
CA GLU A 279 26.34 11.79 -4.39
C GLU A 279 25.78 13.11 -3.86
N ALA A 280 24.90 13.03 -2.88
CA ALA A 280 24.30 14.19 -2.26
C ALA A 280 24.20 14.02 -0.75
N SER A 281 24.45 15.10 -0.02
CA SER A 281 24.20 15.21 1.41
C SER A 281 22.93 16.02 1.66
N GLY A 282 22.35 15.90 2.85
CA GLY A 282 21.20 16.67 3.27
C GLY A 282 20.45 15.95 4.39
N ILE A 283 19.67 16.70 5.16
CA ILE A 283 18.87 16.17 6.26
C ILE A 283 17.42 16.60 6.06
N PRO A 284 16.47 15.66 5.94
CA PRO A 284 16.68 14.22 5.81
C PRO A 284 17.41 13.85 4.51
N THR A 285 17.95 12.64 4.45
CA THR A 285 18.68 12.14 3.27
C THR A 285 17.88 12.41 1.99
N PRO A 286 18.47 13.09 0.98
CA PRO A 286 17.74 13.48 -0.22
C PRO A 286 17.46 12.30 -1.15
N ASP A 287 16.31 12.37 -1.81
CA ASP A 287 15.99 11.54 -2.95
C ASP A 287 16.75 12.07 -4.17
N ILE A 288 17.46 11.19 -4.87
CA ILE A 288 18.29 11.53 -6.03
C ILE A 288 17.57 11.07 -7.31
N THR A 289 17.42 11.97 -8.28
CA THR A 289 16.92 11.66 -9.63
C THR A 289 17.92 12.13 -10.67
N VAL A 290 18.03 11.38 -11.79
CA VAL A 290 18.83 11.80 -12.94
C VAL A 290 17.98 11.84 -14.19
N THR A 291 17.99 12.99 -14.85
CA THR A 291 17.37 13.20 -16.15
C THR A 291 18.40 12.97 -17.25
N ILE A 292 18.05 12.19 -18.26
CA ILE A 292 18.89 11.83 -19.41
C ILE A 292 18.57 12.70 -20.64
N PRO A 293 19.48 12.84 -21.63
CA PRO A 293 19.30 13.75 -22.77
C PRO A 293 18.15 13.38 -23.72
N SER A 294 17.89 12.07 -23.91
CA SER A 294 17.03 11.55 -24.99
C SER A 294 15.56 11.33 -24.58
N GLU A 295 15.21 11.41 -23.30
CA GLU A 295 13.83 11.23 -22.81
C GLU A 295 13.50 12.20 -21.68
N GLN A 296 12.32 12.83 -21.77
CA GLN A 296 11.69 13.61 -20.69
C GLN A 296 11.21 12.76 -19.51
N ASN A 297 11.69 11.52 -19.36
CA ASN A 297 11.29 10.61 -18.31
C ASN A 297 12.27 10.65 -17.14
N ALA A 298 12.10 11.65 -16.29
CA ALA A 298 12.61 11.62 -14.93
C ALA A 298 11.94 10.46 -14.17
N THR A 299 12.59 9.31 -14.11
CA THR A 299 12.12 8.21 -13.27
C THR A 299 12.58 8.46 -11.83
N THR A 300 11.68 9.00 -11.02
CA THR A 300 11.72 8.85 -9.56
C THR A 300 11.59 7.37 -9.23
N VAL A 301 12.71 6.74 -8.88
CA VAL A 301 12.80 5.47 -8.13
C VAL A 301 11.79 4.39 -8.56
N GLU A 302 11.92 3.83 -9.76
CA GLU A 302 11.53 2.44 -10.02
C GLU A 302 12.53 1.83 -11.02
N SER A 303 13.09 0.67 -10.68
CA SER A 303 14.03 -0.11 -11.48
C SER A 303 13.34 -0.63 -12.76
N GLY A 304 13.11 0.25 -13.74
CA GLY A 304 12.48 -0.10 -15.01
C GLY A 304 12.97 0.81 -16.14
N GLY A 305 13.86 0.29 -16.99
CA GLY A 305 14.37 0.97 -18.17
C GLY A 305 15.87 0.70 -18.42
N ARG A 306 16.49 1.51 -19.31
CA ARG A 306 17.93 1.53 -19.61
C ARG A 306 18.79 2.06 -18.46
N VAL A 307 18.29 2.15 -17.23
CA VAL A 307 19.02 2.69 -16.08
C VAL A 307 18.77 1.80 -14.87
N THR A 308 19.85 1.39 -14.22
CA THR A 308 19.88 0.61 -12.98
C THR A 308 20.55 1.44 -11.90
N LEU A 309 19.91 1.53 -10.74
CA LEU A 309 20.40 2.28 -9.59
C LEU A 309 20.97 1.30 -8.55
N GLY A 310 22.23 1.49 -8.16
CA GLY A 310 22.88 0.79 -7.06
C GLY A 310 23.04 1.74 -5.86
N ALA A 311 22.54 1.34 -4.70
CA ALA A 311 22.78 2.07 -3.46
C ALA A 311 24.11 1.61 -2.85
N ASN A 312 25.12 2.48 -2.82
CA ASN A 312 26.23 2.34 -1.89
C ASN A 312 25.81 3.06 -0.61
N GLY A 313 25.95 2.40 0.54
CA GLY A 313 25.36 2.82 1.82
C GLY A 313 25.30 4.34 2.09
N SER A 314 24.13 4.77 2.57
CA SER A 314 23.79 6.05 3.23
C SER A 314 24.08 7.41 2.59
N THR A 315 24.84 7.56 1.49
CA THR A 315 25.08 8.90 0.88
C THR A 315 25.29 8.94 -0.65
N GLY A 316 25.38 7.79 -1.33
CA GLY A 316 25.69 7.76 -2.77
C GLY A 316 24.78 6.84 -3.57
N THR A 317 24.21 7.37 -4.66
CA THR A 317 23.49 6.55 -5.65
C THR A 317 24.38 6.38 -6.88
N THR A 318 24.81 5.14 -7.13
CA THR A 318 25.47 4.77 -8.39
C THR A 318 24.41 4.51 -9.44
N ILE A 319 24.57 5.11 -10.61
CA ILE A 319 23.61 5.11 -11.70
C ILE A 319 24.28 4.46 -12.89
N THR A 320 23.86 3.24 -13.21
CA THR A 320 24.40 2.48 -14.33
C THR A 320 23.38 2.49 -15.46
N THR A 321 23.76 2.98 -16.64
CA THR A 321 22.94 2.72 -17.83
C THR A 321 22.98 1.21 -18.12
N ALA A 322 21.82 0.58 -18.21
CA ALA A 322 21.61 -0.87 -18.33
C ALA A 322 21.91 -1.41 -19.74
N GLU A 323 22.16 -0.54 -20.73
CA GLU A 323 22.47 -0.91 -22.10
C GLU A 323 23.64 -0.09 -22.64
N PHE A 324 24.41 -0.68 -23.55
CA PHE A 324 25.52 -0.04 -24.24
C PHE A 324 25.10 1.28 -24.91
N VAL A 325 25.89 2.34 -24.72
CA VAL A 325 25.52 3.68 -25.22
C VAL A 325 25.56 3.80 -26.74
N THR A 326 24.68 4.66 -27.25
CA THR A 326 24.56 5.06 -28.65
C THR A 326 24.86 6.55 -28.80
N ALA A 327 25.00 7.05 -30.04
CA ALA A 327 25.17 8.48 -30.29
C ALA A 327 24.01 9.35 -29.76
N ALA A 328 22.81 8.77 -29.59
CA ALA A 328 21.65 9.46 -29.03
C ALA A 328 21.74 9.68 -27.51
N ASP A 329 22.64 8.97 -26.83
CA ASP A 329 22.88 9.11 -25.39
C ASP A 329 23.91 10.23 -25.09
N ALA A 330 24.51 10.84 -26.12
CA ALA A 330 25.34 12.03 -25.95
C ALA A 330 24.48 13.25 -25.60
N GLY A 331 24.89 14.01 -24.59
CA GLY A 331 24.19 15.24 -24.20
C GLY A 331 24.31 15.58 -22.72
N LEU A 332 23.40 16.45 -22.27
CA LEU A 332 23.38 16.96 -20.90
C LEU A 332 22.56 16.05 -19.98
N TYR A 333 23.22 15.47 -18.99
CA TYR A 333 22.59 14.78 -17.88
C TYR A 333 22.41 15.76 -16.72
N VAL A 334 21.30 15.64 -15.99
CA VAL A 334 21.00 16.49 -14.83
C VAL A 334 20.75 15.60 -13.63
N CYS A 335 21.59 15.70 -12.60
CA CYS A 335 21.31 15.13 -11.30
C CYS A 335 20.55 16.15 -10.44
N THR A 336 19.43 15.73 -9.87
CA THR A 336 18.64 16.52 -8.91
C THR A 336 18.61 15.77 -7.59
N ALA A 337 18.96 16.46 -6.51
CA ALA A 337 18.83 15.95 -5.15
C ALA A 337 17.76 16.80 -4.43
N ALA A 338 16.72 16.15 -3.92
CA ALA A 338 15.60 16.81 -3.28
C ALA A 338 15.27 16.17 -1.92
N ASN A 339 14.98 16.99 -0.92
CA ASN A 339 14.42 16.54 0.35
C ASN A 339 13.30 17.51 0.79
N HIS A 340 12.89 17.45 2.06
CA HIS A 340 11.84 18.33 2.57
C HIS A 340 12.29 19.79 2.76
N ALA A 341 13.60 20.01 2.95
CA ALA A 341 14.17 21.34 3.15
C ALA A 341 14.32 22.09 1.82
N GLY A 342 14.60 21.39 0.72
CA GLY A 342 14.75 22.01 -0.60
C GLY A 342 15.19 21.04 -1.69
N SER A 343 15.68 21.59 -2.79
CA SER A 343 16.23 20.82 -3.90
C SER A 343 17.40 21.55 -4.54
N THR A 344 18.41 20.79 -4.96
CA THR A 344 19.55 21.30 -5.73
C THR A 344 19.77 20.43 -6.96
N LEU A 345 20.50 20.94 -7.95
CA LEU A 345 20.85 20.19 -9.15
C LEU A 345 22.29 20.44 -9.60
N ALA A 346 22.85 19.45 -10.29
CA ALA A 346 24.14 19.50 -10.95
C ALA A 346 24.00 18.92 -12.35
N THR A 347 24.85 19.36 -13.27
CA THR A 347 24.81 18.93 -14.67
C THR A 347 26.12 18.28 -15.07
N LEU A 348 26.04 17.30 -15.96
CA LEU A 348 27.18 16.59 -16.52
C LEU A 348 26.95 16.40 -18.01
N PHE A 349 27.85 16.91 -18.84
CA PHE A 349 27.81 16.66 -20.27
C PHE A 349 28.58 15.37 -20.58
N VAL A 350 27.94 14.45 -21.32
CA VAL A 350 28.56 13.20 -21.76
C VAL A 350 28.62 13.19 -23.28
N ASP A 351 29.81 12.90 -23.81
CA ASP A 351 30.05 12.74 -25.23
C ASP A 351 30.27 11.26 -25.57
N VAL A 352 29.73 10.81 -26.71
CA VAL A 352 29.80 9.42 -27.18
C VAL A 352 30.48 9.40 -28.54
N HIS A 353 31.67 8.81 -28.59
CA HIS A 353 32.47 8.76 -29.80
C HIS A 353 32.07 7.59 -30.69
N LEU A 354 31.98 7.85 -32.00
CA LEU A 354 31.77 6.80 -32.99
C LEU A 354 33.02 5.93 -33.09
N ASN A 355 32.85 4.61 -32.99
CA ASN A 355 33.89 3.66 -33.36
C ASN A 355 34.06 3.69 -34.88
N ILE A 356 35.01 4.50 -35.37
CA ILE A 356 35.43 4.48 -36.77
C ILE A 356 36.51 3.40 -36.89
N PRO A 357 36.23 2.22 -37.48
CA PRO A 357 37.28 1.24 -37.75
C PRO A 357 38.30 1.85 -38.72
N ARG A 358 39.58 1.76 -38.38
CA ARG A 358 40.70 2.16 -39.25
C ARG A 358 40.92 1.17 -40.39
#